data_AF-A0A3E4LX99-F1
#
_entry.id   AF-A0A3E4LX99-F1
#
_cell.length_a   1.000
_cell.length_b   1.000
_cell.length_c   1.000
_cell.angle_alpha   90.00
_cell.angle_beta   90.00
_cell.angle_gamma   90.00
#
_symmetry.space_group_name_H-M   'P 1'
#
loop_
_entity.id
_entity.type
_entity.pdbx_description
1 polymer ?
#
loop_
_entity_poly.entity_id
_entity_poly.type
_entity_poly.pdbx_seq_one_letter_code
_entity_poly.pdbx_strand_id
1 'polypeptide(L)'
;MLEKGKSYEVKEWFANKIAQEMGRNIESCDVFAVIKETEKAVYALLNLGCDRRKTTWVPKSCLIQHEVGEDEKGFMKHETIFEEDYEKCVEFFKEHWRDFK
;
A
#
# COMPACT_ATOMS: atom_id res chain seq x y z
N MET A 1 -14.60 9.07 -1.18
CA MET A 1 -14.07 7.76 -0.76
C MET A 1 -13.04 7.32 -1.79
N LEU A 2 -12.12 6.41 -1.47
CA LEU A 2 -11.28 5.80 -2.50
C LEU A 2 -12.13 4.89 -3.39
N GLU A 3 -11.72 4.77 -4.65
CA GLU A 3 -12.37 3.95 -5.64
C GLU A 3 -11.90 2.50 -5.50
N LYS A 4 -12.84 1.55 -5.51
CA LYS A 4 -12.54 0.10 -5.49
C LYS A 4 -12.13 -0.36 -6.90
N GLY A 5 -11.40 -1.47 -7.02
CA GLY A 5 -10.88 -1.92 -8.32
C GLY A 5 -9.69 -1.11 -8.82
N LYS A 6 -9.04 -0.32 -7.96
CA LYS A 6 -7.87 0.51 -8.27
C LYS A 6 -6.67 0.09 -7.42
N SER A 7 -5.48 0.40 -7.92
CA SER A 7 -4.22 0.32 -7.17
C SER A 7 -3.87 1.71 -6.65
N TYR A 8 -3.46 1.81 -5.39
CA TYR A 8 -2.98 3.07 -4.81
C TYR A 8 -1.51 2.96 -4.39
N GLU A 9 -0.75 4.00 -4.70
CA GLU A 9 0.65 4.16 -4.30
C GLU A 9 0.81 5.47 -3.50
N VAL A 10 1.75 5.48 -2.58
CA VAL A 10 2.11 6.67 -1.81
C VAL A 10 3.10 7.54 -2.61
N LYS A 11 2.82 8.85 -2.74
CA LYS A 11 3.74 9.82 -3.35
C LYS A 11 5.15 9.73 -2.75
N GLU A 12 6.15 9.83 -3.61
CA GLU A 12 7.57 9.66 -3.28
C GLU A 12 8.02 10.42 -2.02
N TRP A 13 7.68 11.71 -1.89
CA TRP A 13 8.09 12.50 -0.72
C TRP A 13 7.52 11.96 0.61
N PHE A 14 6.31 11.38 0.59
CA PHE A 14 5.71 10.78 1.78
C PHE A 14 6.27 9.37 2.01
N ALA A 15 6.55 8.62 0.94
CA ALA A 15 7.28 7.36 1.02
C ALA A 15 8.67 7.55 1.67
N ASN A 16 9.41 8.62 1.30
CA ASN A 16 10.68 8.99 1.92
C ASN A 16 10.54 9.29 3.42
N LYS A 17 9.45 9.97 3.82
CA LYS A 17 9.14 10.17 5.25
C LYS A 17 8.90 8.83 5.96
N ILE A 18 8.16 7.90 5.35
CA ILE A 18 7.93 6.56 5.90
C ILE A 18 9.24 5.78 6.05
N ALA A 19 10.14 5.86 5.06
CA ALA A 19 11.46 5.24 5.10
C ALA A 19 12.31 5.78 6.26
N GLN A 20 12.33 7.10 6.45
CA GLN A 20 13.00 7.75 7.58
C GLN A 20 12.44 7.28 8.93
N GLU A 21 11.11 7.19 9.08
CA GLU A 21 10.47 6.67 10.28
C GLU A 21 10.80 5.19 10.55
N MET A 22 11.06 4.40 9.51
CA MET A 22 11.47 2.99 9.61
C MET A 22 12.98 2.80 9.83
N GLY A 23 13.76 3.90 9.76
CA GLY A 23 15.22 3.88 9.88
C GLY A 23 15.93 3.10 8.78
N ARG A 24 15.32 2.95 7.59
CA ARG A 24 15.86 2.16 6.48
C ARG A 24 15.26 2.58 5.14
N ASN A 25 15.97 2.28 4.05
CA ASN A 25 15.42 2.42 2.71
C ASN A 25 14.27 1.41 2.50
N ILE A 26 13.31 1.80 1.66
CA ILE A 26 12.17 0.97 1.24
C ILE A 26 12.21 0.83 -0.28
N GLU A 27 11.80 -0.33 -0.77
CA GLU A 27 11.86 -0.67 -2.19
C GLU A 27 10.55 -0.33 -2.93
N SER A 28 9.43 -0.26 -2.20
CA SER A 28 8.15 0.26 -2.68
C SER A 28 7.37 0.95 -1.57
N CYS A 29 6.22 1.56 -1.90
CA CYS A 29 5.30 2.13 -0.92
C CYS A 29 3.85 2.07 -1.43
N ASP A 30 3.41 0.84 -1.75
CA ASP A 30 2.08 0.59 -2.26
C ASP A 30 1.07 0.47 -1.11
N VAL A 31 -0.15 0.96 -1.32
CA VAL A 31 -1.27 0.72 -0.40
C VAL A 31 -1.80 -0.69 -0.67
N PHE A 32 -1.33 -1.65 0.11
CA PHE A 32 -1.75 -3.04 0.00
C PHE A 32 -3.21 -3.21 0.45
N ALA A 33 -3.57 -2.65 1.61
CA ALA A 33 -4.93 -2.68 2.11
C ALA A 33 -5.33 -1.38 2.83
N VAL A 34 -6.60 -1.00 2.70
CA VAL A 34 -7.26 0.06 3.46
C VAL A 34 -8.12 -0.59 4.54
N ILE A 35 -7.73 -0.35 5.79
CA ILE A 35 -8.38 -0.89 7.00
C ILE A 35 -9.49 0.04 7.48
N LYS A 36 -9.26 1.34 7.35
CA LYS A 36 -10.25 2.36 7.72
C LYS A 36 -10.11 3.56 6.81
N GLU A 37 -11.24 4.16 6.46
CA GLU A 37 -11.26 5.38 5.67
C GLU A 37 -11.99 6.51 6.41
N THR A 38 -11.44 7.71 6.31
CA THR A 38 -12.06 8.96 6.74
C THR A 38 -12.22 9.87 5.54
N GLU A 39 -12.83 11.04 5.71
CA GLU A 39 -12.93 12.02 4.63
C GLU A 39 -11.56 12.36 3.99
N LYS A 40 -10.52 12.54 4.81
CA LYS A 40 -9.22 13.10 4.37
C LYS A 40 -8.04 12.12 4.40
N ALA A 41 -8.17 10.97 5.06
CA ALA A 41 -7.08 10.02 5.24
C ALA A 41 -7.58 8.57 5.26
N VAL A 42 -6.67 7.64 5.01
CA VAL A 42 -6.89 6.19 5.15
C VAL A 42 -5.92 5.61 6.17
N TYR A 43 -6.38 4.69 7.00
CA TYR A 43 -5.53 3.82 7.78
C TYR A 43 -5.21 2.62 6.91
N ALA A 44 -3.96 2.55 6.46
CA ALA A 44 -3.54 1.65 5.40
C ALA A 44 -2.42 0.73 5.87
N LEU A 45 -2.45 -0.52 5.41
CA LEU A 45 -1.32 -1.44 5.42
C LEU A 45 -0.52 -1.18 4.14
N LEU A 46 0.71 -0.68 4.31
CA LEU A 46 1.62 -0.35 3.22
C LEU A 46 2.55 -1.53 2.94
N ASN A 47 2.71 -1.89 1.67
CA ASN A 47 3.80 -2.74 1.20
C ASN A 47 5.04 -1.88 1.01
N LEU A 48 6.10 -2.21 1.74
CA LEU A 48 7.37 -1.48 1.68
C LEU A 48 8.42 -2.21 0.82
N GLY A 49 8.04 -3.32 0.19
CA GLY A 49 8.95 -4.23 -0.51
C GLY A 49 9.57 -5.29 0.41
N CYS A 50 10.05 -6.38 -0.19
CA CYS A 50 10.80 -7.46 0.48
C CYS A 50 10.13 -8.01 1.76
N ASP A 51 8.83 -8.33 1.68
CA ASP A 51 8.02 -8.83 2.82
C ASP A 51 8.00 -7.88 4.04
N ARG A 52 8.21 -6.57 3.81
CA ARG A 52 8.12 -5.54 4.84
C ARG A 52 6.82 -4.77 4.68
N ARG A 53 6.17 -4.51 5.81
CA ARG A 53 4.94 -3.74 5.87
C ARG A 53 4.96 -2.72 7.00
N LYS A 54 4.17 -1.67 6.83
CA LYS A 54 3.86 -0.72 7.91
C LYS A 54 2.40 -0.32 7.83
N THR A 55 1.74 -0.25 8.98
CA THR A 55 0.36 0.21 9.05
C THR A 55 0.32 1.62 9.63
N THR A 56 -0.24 2.57 8.90
CA THR A 56 -0.25 3.97 9.31
C THR A 56 -1.37 4.76 8.65
N TRP A 57 -1.65 5.96 9.17
CA TRP A 57 -2.53 6.91 8.52
C TRP A 57 -1.81 7.60 7.36
N VAL A 58 -2.44 7.58 6.18
CA VAL A 58 -1.97 8.25 4.97
C VAL A 58 -3.02 9.27 4.53
N PRO A 59 -2.66 10.56 4.42
CA PRO A 59 -3.54 11.56 3.83
C PRO A 59 -3.85 11.20 2.38
N LYS A 60 -5.11 11.33 1.95
CA LYS A 60 -5.51 11.01 0.56
C LYS A 60 -4.79 11.88 -0.48
N SER A 61 -4.42 13.10 -0.12
CA SER A 61 -3.60 13.98 -0.96
C SER A 61 -2.20 13.43 -1.23
N CYS A 62 -1.76 12.41 -0.48
CA CYS A 62 -0.49 11.71 -0.64
C CYS A 62 -0.61 10.44 -1.48
N LEU A 63 -1.81 10.10 -1.98
CA LEU A 63 -2.02 8.90 -2.79
C LEU A 63 -1.99 9.22 -4.29
N ILE A 64 -1.50 8.28 -5.07
CA ILE A 64 -1.55 8.23 -6.52
C ILE A 64 -2.43 7.03 -6.88
N GLN A 65 -3.41 7.24 -7.76
CA GLN A 65 -4.29 6.18 -8.25
C GLN A 65 -3.76 5.62 -9.56
N HIS A 66 -3.82 4.30 -9.70
CA HIS A 66 -3.45 3.56 -10.90
C HIS A 66 -4.55 2.57 -11.27
N GLU A 67 -4.65 2.25 -12.57
CA GLU A 67 -5.41 1.08 -13.02
C GLU A 67 -4.72 -0.20 -12.56
N VAL A 68 -5.51 -1.24 -12.30
CA VAL A 68 -5.00 -2.58 -11.96
C VAL A 68 -4.53 -3.28 -13.22
N GLY A 69 -3.38 -3.94 -13.14
CA GLY A 69 -2.74 -4.62 -14.27
C GLY A 69 -1.30 -4.17 -14.48
N GLU A 70 -0.75 -4.59 -15.62
CA GLU A 70 0.62 -4.27 -15.99
C GLU A 70 0.71 -2.84 -16.56
N ASP A 71 1.66 -2.04 -16.06
CA ASP A 71 1.93 -0.71 -16.60
C ASP A 71 2.84 -0.74 -17.84
N GLU A 72 3.06 0.42 -18.48
CA GLU A 72 3.90 0.53 -19.69
C GLU A 72 5.36 0.06 -19.49
N LYS A 73 5.81 -0.09 -18.25
CA LYS A 73 7.16 -0.51 -17.89
C LYS A 73 7.22 -1.97 -17.43
N GLY A 74 6.10 -2.69 -17.48
CA GLY A 74 6.00 -4.09 -17.08
C GLY A 74 5.83 -4.32 -15.58
N PHE A 75 5.54 -3.28 -14.79
CA PHE A 75 5.26 -3.44 -13.37
C PHE A 75 3.78 -3.77 -13.15
N MET A 76 3.53 -4.87 -12.43
CA MET A 76 2.18 -5.28 -12.06
C MET A 76 1.65 -4.41 -10.91
N LYS A 77 0.57 -3.66 -11.16
CA LYS A 77 -0.19 -2.94 -10.15
C LYS A 77 -1.33 -3.82 -9.63
N HIS A 78 -1.24 -4.18 -8.36
CA HIS A 78 -2.24 -5.02 -7.69
C HIS A 78 -3.38 -4.16 -7.12
N GLU A 79 -4.60 -4.70 -7.13
CA GLU A 79 -5.74 -4.02 -6.51
C GLU A 79 -5.50 -3.78 -5.02
N THR A 80 -5.77 -2.56 -4.56
CA THR A 80 -5.78 -2.25 -3.13
C THR A 80 -6.98 -2.91 -2.46
N ILE A 81 -6.72 -3.71 -1.43
CA ILE A 81 -7.75 -4.44 -0.68
C ILE A 81 -8.51 -3.49 0.25
N PHE A 82 -9.83 -3.64 0.37
CA PHE A 82 -10.63 -2.93 1.37
C PHE A 82 -11.17 -3.95 2.37
N GLU A 83 -10.55 -4.01 3.56
CA GLU A 83 -10.85 -5.00 4.60
C GLU A 83 -10.57 -4.38 5.96
N GLU A 84 -11.55 -4.41 6.87
CA GLU A 84 -11.45 -3.76 8.18
C GLU A 84 -10.74 -4.62 9.23
N ASP A 85 -10.66 -5.94 9.01
CA ASP A 85 -9.92 -6.85 9.88
C ASP A 85 -8.41 -6.78 9.58
N TYR A 86 -7.65 -6.29 10.56
CA TYR A 86 -6.20 -6.16 10.47
C TYR A 86 -5.48 -7.50 10.29
N GLU A 87 -5.87 -8.53 11.03
CA GLU A 87 -5.20 -9.83 10.97
C GLU A 87 -5.40 -10.47 9.61
N LYS A 88 -6.61 -10.33 9.05
CA LYS A 88 -6.90 -10.78 7.69
C LYS A 88 -6.08 -10.02 6.63
N CYS A 89 -5.89 -8.70 6.79
CA CYS A 89 -5.00 -7.93 5.92
C CYS A 89 -3.54 -8.44 6.00
N VAL A 90 -3.07 -8.82 7.18
CA VAL A 90 -1.72 -9.36 7.38
C VAL A 90 -1.58 -10.75 6.77
N GLU A 91 -2.61 -11.60 6.84
CA GLU A 91 -2.64 -12.90 6.18
C GLU A 91 -2.53 -12.75 4.66
N PHE A 92 -3.34 -11.89 4.05
CA PHE A 92 -3.24 -11.58 2.62
C PHE A 92 -1.85 -11.07 2.22
N PHE A 93 -1.24 -10.24 3.05
CA PHE A 93 0.12 -9.74 2.80
C PHE A 93 1.16 -10.87 2.80
N LYS A 94 1.07 -11.79 3.77
CA LYS A 94 1.96 -12.96 3.84
C LYS A 94 1.77 -13.89 2.66
N GLU A 95 0.53 -14.10 2.22
CA GLU A 95 0.21 -14.91 1.05
C GLU A 95 0.77 -14.27 -0.22
N HIS A 96 0.60 -12.96 -0.40
CA HIS A 96 1.16 -12.21 -1.53
C HIS A 96 2.68 -12.39 -1.65
N TRP A 97 3.40 -12.33 -0.53
CA TRP A 97 4.86 -12.50 -0.52
C TRP A 97 5.33 -13.95 -0.47
N ARG A 98 4.43 -14.93 -0.30
CA ARG A 98 4.81 -16.35 -0.19
C ARG A 98 5.46 -16.85 -1.47
N ASP A 99 4.98 -16.39 -2.62
CA ASP A 99 5.43 -16.86 -3.93
C ASP A 99 6.76 -16.21 -4.37
N PHE A 100 7.27 -15.25 -3.59
CA PHE A 100 8.54 -14.55 -3.83
C PHE A 100 9.67 -14.96 -2.86
N LYS A 101 9.42 -15.97 -2.01
CA LYS A 101 10.39 -16.57 -1.09
C LYS A 101 10.94 -17.87 -1.65
#